data_AF-A0A931G8L5-F1
#
_entry.id   AF-A0A931G8L5-F1
#
_cell.length_a   1.000
_cell.length_b   1.000
_cell.length_c   1.000
_cell.angle_alpha   90.00
_cell.angle_beta   90.00
_cell.angle_gamma   90.00
#
_symmetry.space_group_name_H-M   'P 1'
#
loop_
_entity.id
_entity.type
_entity.pdbx_description
1 polymer ?
#
loop_
_entity_poly.entity_id
_entity_poly.type
_entity_poly.pdbx_seq_one_letter_code
_entity_poly.pdbx_strand_id
1 'polypeptide(L)'
;MKEPTNVQIIEQNGVPVFAVIPYDEYLQAFPSVEADDDTLIPHEVVSILVDQDCNLVKAWRLHLGLTQKDVASRAGISQAALSQMEKSDNLRTSTLEKLAAAMNLTVEQLTD
;
A
#
# COMPACT_ATOMS: atom_id res chain seq x y z
N MET A 1 -16.46 -26.59 16.58
CA MET A 1 -15.31 -27.06 17.38
C MET A 1 -14.08 -26.47 16.72
N LYS A 2 -13.31 -25.60 17.38
CA LYS A 2 -12.08 -25.06 16.80
C LYS A 2 -11.01 -26.13 16.97
N GLU A 3 -10.51 -26.69 15.88
CA GLU A 3 -9.33 -27.56 15.95
C GLU A 3 -8.13 -26.72 16.43
N PRO A 4 -7.27 -27.24 17.31
CA PRO A 4 -6.09 -26.51 17.73
C PRO A 4 -5.20 -26.30 16.51
N THR A 5 -4.92 -25.03 16.18
CA THR A 5 -3.91 -24.66 15.18
C THR A 5 -2.62 -25.38 15.53
N ASN A 6 -2.12 -26.21 14.62
CA ASN A 6 -0.96 -27.07 14.89
C ASN A 6 0.34 -26.28 14.75
N VAL A 7 0.49 -25.24 15.58
CA VAL A 7 1.65 -24.35 15.56
C VAL A 7 2.74 -24.92 16.45
N GLN A 8 3.92 -25.12 15.87
CA GLN A 8 5.13 -25.46 16.62
C GLN A 8 5.94 -24.18 16.91
N ILE A 9 6.17 -23.88 18.19
CA ILE A 9 7.03 -22.77 18.61
C ILE A 9 8.48 -23.24 18.76
N ILE A 10 9.41 -22.52 18.16
CA ILE A 10 10.85 -22.72 18.33
C ILE A 10 11.39 -21.60 19.22
N GLU A 11 12.02 -22.00 20.32
CA GLU A 11 12.57 -21.08 21.32
C GLU A 11 14.10 -21.01 21.26
N GLN A 12 14.66 -19.84 21.58
CA GLN A 12 16.08 -19.65 21.87
C GLN A 12 16.22 -19.04 23.26
N ASN A 13 16.99 -19.69 24.14
CA ASN A 13 17.15 -19.27 25.54
C ASN A 13 15.82 -19.10 26.30
N GLY A 14 14.82 -19.94 25.99
CA GLY A 14 13.48 -19.86 26.60
C GLY A 14 12.60 -18.71 26.06
N VAL A 15 13.02 -18.05 24.98
CA VAL A 15 12.24 -17.02 24.30
C VAL A 15 11.73 -17.57 22.96
N PRO A 16 10.41 -17.57 22.70
CA PRO A 16 9.85 -17.87 21.39
C PRO A 16 10.42 -16.93 20.32
N VAL A 17 11.06 -17.51 19.29
CA VAL A 17 11.66 -16.74 18.19
C VAL A 17 11.11 -17.12 16.82
N PHE A 18 10.56 -18.33 16.67
CA PHE A 18 9.86 -18.73 15.45
C PHE A 18 8.58 -19.50 15.78
N ALA A 19 7.61 -19.42 14.87
CA ALA A 19 6.43 -20.27 14.85
C ALA A 19 6.36 -20.97 13.48
N VAL A 20 6.25 -22.30 13.49
CA VAL A 20 6.04 -23.11 12.28
C VAL A 20 4.55 -23.44 12.21
N ILE A 21 3.92 -23.00 11.13
CA ILE A 21 2.51 -23.20 10.84
C ILE A 21 2.43 -24.13 9.62
N PRO A 22 1.60 -25.20 9.65
CA PRO A 22 1.31 -26.01 8.46
C PRO A 22 0.88 -25.11 7.30
N TYR A 23 1.38 -25.39 6.10
CA TYR A 23 1.28 -24.44 4.99
C TYR A 23 -0.16 -24.17 4.54
N ASP A 24 -1.02 -25.19 4.57
CA ASP A 24 -2.45 -25.08 4.33
C ASP A 24 -3.18 -24.19 5.35
N GLU A 25 -2.82 -24.30 6.64
CA GLU A 25 -3.33 -23.40 7.68
C GLU A 25 -2.80 -21.96 7.50
N TYR A 26 -1.53 -21.81 7.10
CA TYR A 26 -0.95 -20.49 6.79
C TYR A 26 -1.71 -19.80 5.65
N LEU A 27 -1.98 -20.50 4.55
CA LEU A 27 -2.74 -19.95 3.43
C LEU A 27 -4.17 -19.58 3.81
N GLN A 28 -4.83 -20.35 4.68
CA GLN A 28 -6.17 -20.01 5.17
C GLN A 28 -6.17 -18.79 6.10
N ALA A 29 -5.15 -18.66 6.95
CA ALA A 29 -5.02 -17.55 7.89
C ALA A 29 -4.55 -16.26 7.21
N PHE A 30 -3.80 -16.39 6.12
CA PHE A 30 -3.20 -15.30 5.36
C PHE A 30 -3.51 -15.46 3.86
N PRO A 31 -4.78 -15.37 3.44
CA PRO A 31 -5.16 -15.58 2.05
C PRO A 31 -4.52 -14.57 1.06
N SER A 32 -4.04 -13.43 1.56
CA SER A 32 -3.36 -12.41 0.76
C SER A 32 -1.90 -12.72 0.42
N VAL A 33 -1.27 -13.79 0.93
CA VAL A 33 0.15 -14.09 0.62
C VAL A 33 0.33 -14.70 -0.77
N GLU A 34 -0.72 -15.29 -1.35
CA GLU A 34 -0.72 -15.79 -2.73
C GLU A 34 -1.43 -14.85 -3.72
N ALA A 35 -2.23 -13.91 -3.20
CA ALA A 35 -2.80 -12.88 -4.05
C ALA A 35 -1.68 -11.91 -4.45
N ASP A 36 -1.56 -11.61 -5.75
CA ASP A 36 -1.12 -10.28 -6.19
C ASP A 36 -2.13 -9.31 -5.58
N ASP A 37 -1.92 -8.97 -4.30
CA ASP A 37 -2.79 -8.10 -3.57
C ASP A 37 -2.43 -6.70 -4.03
N ASP A 38 -3.13 -6.27 -5.08
CA ASP A 38 -3.11 -4.94 -5.64
C ASP A 38 -3.42 -3.84 -4.60
N THR A 39 -3.69 -4.20 -3.33
CA THR A 39 -3.85 -3.30 -2.19
C THR A 39 -2.59 -3.18 -1.31
N LEU A 40 -1.52 -3.93 -1.57
CA LEU A 40 -0.27 -3.82 -0.82
C LEU A 40 0.35 -2.42 -0.99
N ILE A 41 0.52 -1.74 0.15
CA ILE A 41 1.23 -0.47 0.25
C ILE A 41 2.61 -0.75 0.88
N PRO A 42 3.72 -0.50 0.16
CA PRO A 42 5.06 -0.66 0.70
C PRO A 42 5.29 0.19 1.97
N HIS A 43 6.09 -0.33 2.90
CA HIS A 43 6.40 0.39 4.13
C HIS A 43 6.99 1.78 3.86
N GLU A 44 7.81 1.91 2.81
CA GLU A 44 8.42 3.18 2.41
C GLU A 44 7.38 4.24 2.02
N VAL A 45 6.26 3.83 1.40
CA VAL A 45 5.16 4.75 1.07
C VAL A 45 4.51 5.26 2.36
N VAL A 46 4.26 4.36 3.31
CA VAL A 46 3.72 4.71 4.63
C VAL A 46 4.67 5.63 5.40
N SER A 47 5.99 5.37 5.35
CA SER A 47 6.99 6.25 5.96
C SER A 47 6.91 7.66 5.36
N ILE A 48 6.86 7.79 4.03
CA ILE A 48 6.75 9.11 3.38
C ILE A 48 5.45 9.83 3.77
N LEU A 49 4.33 9.11 3.83
CA LEU A 49 3.03 9.64 4.23
C LEU A 49 3.10 10.29 5.61
N VAL A 50 3.67 9.57 6.59
CA VAL A 50 3.81 10.03 7.98
C VAL A 50 4.87 11.13 8.10
N ASP A 51 6.06 10.93 7.53
CA ASP A 51 7.19 11.85 7.69
C ASP A 51 6.96 13.20 7.01
N GLN A 52 6.23 13.22 5.89
CA GLN A 52 5.97 14.43 5.12
C GLN A 52 4.56 15.01 5.32
N ASP A 53 3.77 14.47 6.24
CA ASP A 53 2.39 14.89 6.54
C ASP A 53 1.59 15.13 5.25
N CYS A 54 1.43 14.08 4.45
CA CYS A 54 0.81 14.19 3.13
C CYS A 54 -0.08 12.99 2.79
N ASN A 55 -0.83 13.08 1.69
CA ASN A 55 -1.73 12.00 1.28
C ASN A 55 -1.02 10.90 0.48
N LEU A 56 -1.70 9.76 0.31
CA LEU A 56 -1.21 8.61 -0.44
C LEU A 56 -0.79 8.95 -1.88
N VAL A 57 -1.50 9.86 -2.55
CA VAL A 57 -1.14 10.32 -3.90
C VAL A 57 0.26 10.91 -3.94
N LYS A 58 0.58 11.81 -3.00
CA LYS A 58 1.91 12.41 -2.92
C LYS A 58 2.97 11.40 -2.50
N ALA A 59 2.65 10.55 -1.53
CA ALA A 59 3.56 9.53 -1.02
C ALA A 59 4.00 8.56 -2.13
N TRP A 60 3.03 8.01 -2.88
CA TRP A 60 3.30 7.15 -4.03
C TRP A 60 4.10 7.85 -5.13
N ARG A 61 3.75 9.10 -5.48
CA ARG A 61 4.50 9.86 -6.47
C ARG A 61 5.98 9.98 -6.08
N LEU A 62 6.26 10.28 -4.82
CA LEU A 62 7.62 10.42 -4.30
C LEU A 62 8.36 9.08 -4.27
N HIS A 63 7.69 8.01 -3.85
CA HIS A 63 8.23 6.66 -3.86
C HIS A 63 8.63 6.22 -5.28
N LEU A 64 7.80 6.52 -6.28
CA LEU A 64 8.06 6.25 -7.69
C LEU A 64 9.10 7.20 -8.35
N GLY A 65 9.63 8.18 -7.61
CA GLY A 65 10.59 9.15 -8.11
C GLY A 65 10.03 10.11 -9.18
N LEU A 66 8.71 10.28 -9.25
CA LEU A 66 8.05 11.09 -10.26
C LEU A 66 7.93 12.55 -9.82
N THR A 67 8.10 13.49 -10.76
CA THR A 67 7.79 14.90 -10.49
C THR A 67 6.29 15.16 -10.60
N GLN A 68 5.82 16.26 -10.01
CA GLN A 68 4.43 16.68 -10.19
C GLN A 68 4.10 16.94 -11.67
N LYS A 69 5.08 17.40 -12.46
CA LYS A 69 4.89 17.64 -13.89
C LYS A 69 4.68 16.31 -14.64
N ASP A 70 5.40 15.26 -14.27
CA ASP A 70 5.29 13.95 -14.93
C ASP A 70 3.92 13.34 -14.72
N VAL A 71 3.46 13.27 -13.46
CA VAL A 71 2.14 12.70 -13.13
C VAL A 71 1.03 13.57 -13.74
N ALA A 72 1.13 14.89 -13.66
CA ALA A 72 0.14 15.78 -14.25
C ALA A 72 0.04 15.61 -15.78
N SER A 73 1.18 15.49 -16.46
CA SER A 73 1.23 15.24 -17.91
C SER A 73 0.61 13.90 -18.27
N ARG A 74 0.86 12.84 -17.48
CA ARG A 74 0.28 11.50 -17.70
C ARG A 74 -1.22 11.47 -17.42
N ALA A 75 -1.68 12.19 -16.39
CA ALA A 75 -3.09 12.28 -16.02
C ALA A 75 -3.90 13.30 -16.85
N GLY A 76 -3.26 14.07 -17.73
CA GLY A 76 -3.90 15.08 -18.56
C GLY A 76 -4.43 16.29 -17.78
N ILE A 77 -3.76 16.66 -16.69
CA ILE A 77 -4.11 17.81 -15.83
C ILE A 77 -2.96 18.81 -15.73
N SER A 78 -3.19 19.98 -15.14
CA SER A 78 -2.12 20.93 -14.88
C SER A 78 -1.29 20.53 -13.65
N GLN A 79 0.00 20.89 -13.62
CA GLN A 79 0.85 20.67 -12.44
C GLN A 79 0.32 21.37 -11.19
N ALA A 80 -0.31 22.55 -11.35
CA ALA A 80 -0.97 23.25 -10.26
C ALA A 80 -2.18 22.48 -9.71
N ALA A 81 -2.98 21.85 -10.58
CA ALA A 81 -4.09 20.99 -10.16
C ALA A 81 -3.59 19.78 -9.36
N LEU A 82 -2.53 19.10 -9.82
CA LEU A 82 -1.93 18.00 -9.06
C LEU A 82 -1.42 18.49 -7.70
N SER A 83 -0.73 19.64 -7.64
CA SER A 83 -0.25 20.18 -6.37
C SER A 83 -1.37 20.51 -5.38
N GLN A 84 -2.58 20.84 -5.86
CA GLN A 84 -3.75 21.02 -5.01
C GLN A 84 -4.32 19.67 -4.56
N MET A 85 -4.37 18.68 -5.46
CA MET A 85 -4.84 17.33 -5.16
C MET A 85 -3.97 16.62 -4.11
N GLU A 86 -2.65 16.81 -4.16
CA GLU A 86 -1.69 16.27 -3.17
C GLU A 86 -1.84 16.86 -1.75
N LYS A 87 -2.69 17.87 -1.58
CA LYS A 87 -2.96 18.53 -0.29
C LYS A 87 -4.38 18.27 0.21
N SER A 88 -5.17 17.48 -0.52
CA SER A 88 -6.57 17.21 -0.19
C SER A 88 -6.78 15.72 -0.05
N ASP A 89 -7.39 15.32 1.07
CA ASP A 89 -7.69 13.91 1.34
C ASP A 89 -9.03 13.48 0.72
N ASN A 90 -9.85 14.43 0.28
CA ASN A 90 -11.20 14.19 -0.25
C ASN A 90 -11.25 14.34 -1.78
N LEU A 91 -10.50 13.50 -2.48
CA LEU A 91 -10.52 13.45 -3.94
C LEU A 91 -11.73 12.67 -4.46
N ARG A 92 -12.27 13.11 -5.60
CA ARG A 92 -13.32 12.36 -6.30
C ARG A 92 -12.74 11.05 -6.83
N THR A 93 -13.54 9.98 -6.86
CA THR A 93 -13.16 8.68 -7.42
C THR A 93 -12.59 8.80 -8.82
N SER A 94 -13.23 9.58 -9.70
CA SER A 94 -12.75 9.80 -11.07
C SER A 94 -11.42 10.55 -11.18
N THR A 95 -11.02 11.29 -10.13
CA THR A 95 -9.68 11.87 -10.04
C THR A 95 -8.67 10.82 -9.60
N LEU A 96 -9.01 10.01 -8.60
CA LEU A 96 -8.16 8.93 -8.11
C LEU A 96 -7.87 7.91 -9.24
N GLU A 97 -8.87 7.50 -10.01
CA GLU A 97 -8.72 6.63 -11.18
C GLU A 97 -7.69 7.17 -12.19
N LYS A 98 -7.74 8.48 -12.50
CA LYS A 98 -6.78 9.11 -13.42
C LYS A 98 -5.36 9.14 -12.86
N LEU A 99 -5.22 9.40 -11.56
CA LEU A 99 -3.91 9.48 -10.90
C LEU A 99 -3.30 8.09 -10.72
N ALA A 100 -4.11 7.08 -10.36
CA ALA A 100 -3.73 5.69 -10.28
C ALA A 100 -3.23 5.19 -11.64
N ALA A 101 -4.00 5.41 -12.71
CA ALA A 101 -3.59 5.07 -14.07
C ALA A 101 -2.29 5.78 -14.51
N ALA A 102 -2.11 7.05 -14.14
CA ALA A 102 -0.89 7.83 -14.46
C ALA A 102 0.36 7.30 -13.73
N MET A 103 0.19 6.64 -12.59
CA MET A 103 1.26 6.07 -11.77
C MET A 103 1.39 4.55 -11.91
N ASN A 104 0.54 3.91 -12.72
CA ASN A 104 0.44 2.45 -12.85
C ASN A 104 0.18 1.76 -11.49
N LEU A 105 -0.82 2.28 -10.78
CA LEU A 105 -1.31 1.79 -9.49
C LEU A 105 -2.81 1.47 -9.61
N THR A 106 -3.34 0.79 -8.60
CA THR A 106 -4.78 0.64 -8.41
C THR A 106 -5.37 1.85 -7.66
N VAL A 107 -6.69 1.99 -7.69
CA VAL A 107 -7.37 3.08 -6.95
C VAL A 107 -7.26 2.83 -5.45
N GLU A 108 -7.33 1.56 -5.06
CA GLU A 108 -7.24 1.05 -3.70
C GLU A 108 -5.91 1.46 -3.05
N GLN A 109 -4.80 1.49 -3.80
CA GLN A 109 -3.51 1.98 -3.30
C GLN A 109 -3.47 3.48 -3.01
N LEU A 110 -4.45 4.25 -3.50
CA LEU A 110 -4.56 5.71 -3.27
C LEU A 110 -5.66 6.08 -2.28
N THR A 111 -6.39 5.09 -1.75
CA THR A 111 -7.46 5.27 -0.77
C THR A 111 -7.10 4.60 0.54
N ASP A 112 -7.37 5.29 1.66
CA ASP A 112 -7.32 4.74 3.02
C ASP A 112 -8.72 4.26 3.44
#